data_AF-A0A520AEC7-F1
#
_entry.id   AF-A0A520AEC7-F1
#
_cell.length_a   1.000
_cell.length_b   1.000
_cell.length_c   1.000
_cell.angle_alpha   90.00
_cell.angle_beta   90.00
_cell.angle_gamma   90.00
#
_symmetry.space_group_name_H-M   'P 1'
#
loop_
_entity.id
_entity.type
_entity.pdbx_description
1 polymer ?
#
loop_
_entity_poly.entity_id
_entity_poly.type
_entity_poly.pdbx_seq_one_letter_code
_entity_poly.pdbx_strand_id
1 'polypeptide(L)'
;VAKSKIALEKGLSCILKTQVLQNGTPTIWAAQYDENTLQPAKARAFEPEALSASESVNIVRFLMKIQQPSVGVKNAIENAVKWFDANKIVGFKFAQLADKKDKGLVADANSTIWARFYDLKTNKPIFGDRDNVIYTDVKDISYERRNGYAWYGTWGNNLVREYPKWLKMLAKQ
;
A
#
# COMPACT_ATOMS: atom_id res chain seq x y z
N VAL A 1 -15.07 16.10 26.36
CA VAL A 1 -14.75 15.72 24.97
C VAL A 1 -15.64 14.54 24.56
N ALA A 2 -16.27 14.57 23.38
CA ALA A 2 -17.15 13.48 22.93
C ALA A 2 -16.38 12.16 22.75
N LYS A 3 -17.02 11.02 23.06
CA LYS A 3 -16.40 9.67 22.94
C LYS A 3 -15.84 9.40 21.54
N SER A 4 -16.53 9.88 20.49
CA SER A 4 -16.09 9.76 19.10
C SER A 4 -14.79 10.50 18.80
N LYS A 5 -14.58 11.69 19.38
CA LYS A 5 -13.34 12.45 19.21
C LYS A 5 -12.15 11.71 19.83
N ILE A 6 -12.32 11.15 21.03
CA ILE A 6 -11.28 10.34 21.70
C ILE A 6 -10.95 9.09 20.87
N ALA A 7 -11.97 8.42 20.31
CA ALA A 7 -11.75 7.25 19.45
C ALA A 7 -10.96 7.61 18.18
N LEU A 8 -11.29 8.74 17.54
CA LEU A 8 -10.56 9.25 16.38
C LEU A 8 -9.09 9.56 16.73
N GLU A 9 -8.83 10.25 17.83
CA GLU A 9 -7.48 10.57 18.29
C GLU A 9 -6.64 9.30 18.54
N LYS A 10 -7.24 8.28 19.18
CA LYS A 10 -6.60 6.97 19.38
C LYS A 10 -6.33 6.25 18.06
N GLY A 11 -7.28 6.26 17.13
CA GLY A 11 -7.11 5.68 15.80
C GLY A 11 -5.99 6.34 15.01
N LEU A 12 -5.91 7.68 15.03
CA LEU A 12 -4.82 8.42 14.39
C LEU A 12 -3.47 8.11 15.04
N SER A 13 -3.40 8.03 16.37
CA SER A 13 -2.18 7.63 17.06
C SER A 13 -1.73 6.22 16.64
N CYS A 14 -2.66 5.28 16.49
CA CYS A 14 -2.38 3.93 16.00
C CYS A 14 -1.82 3.95 14.57
N ILE A 15 -2.47 4.67 13.64
CA ILE A 15 -1.99 4.81 12.25
C ILE A 15 -0.56 5.38 12.22
N LEU A 16 -0.27 6.41 13.00
CA LEU A 16 1.06 7.02 13.00
C LEU A 16 2.13 6.09 13.61
N LYS A 17 1.80 5.34 14.67
CA LYS A 17 2.73 4.38 15.30
C LYS A 17 3.02 3.15 14.43
N THR A 18 2.10 2.81 13.54
CA THR A 18 2.20 1.62 12.68
C THR A 18 2.81 1.93 11.31
N GLN A 19 3.09 3.20 10.97
CA GLN A 19 3.77 3.50 9.71
C GLN A 19 5.15 2.86 9.69
N VAL A 20 5.39 1.99 8.71
CA VAL A 20 6.58 1.14 8.72
C VAL A 20 7.82 1.96 8.41
N LEU A 21 8.85 1.81 9.24
CA LEU A 21 10.15 2.43 9.02
C LEU A 21 11.05 1.51 8.21
N GLN A 22 11.64 2.05 7.15
CA GLN A 22 12.75 1.42 6.43
C GLN A 22 13.98 2.31 6.56
N ASN A 23 15.04 1.79 7.19
CA ASN A 23 16.28 2.53 7.42
C ASN A 23 16.03 3.91 8.06
N GLY A 24 15.13 3.97 9.05
CA GLY A 24 14.77 5.20 9.74
C GLY A 24 13.81 6.14 8.98
N THR A 25 13.44 5.81 7.75
CA THR A 25 12.50 6.61 6.93
C THR A 25 11.09 5.99 6.98
N PRO A 26 10.04 6.74 7.37
CA PRO A 26 8.67 6.27 7.27
C PRO A 26 8.28 5.97 5.82
N THR A 27 7.51 4.90 5.63
CA THR A 27 7.09 4.43 4.31
C THR A 27 5.56 4.45 4.21
N ILE A 28 4.96 3.29 4.02
CA ILE A 28 3.52 3.05 4.02
C ILE A 28 3.17 2.08 5.16
N TRP A 29 2.02 1.42 5.07
CA TRP A 29 1.52 0.50 6.08
C TRP A 29 1.44 -0.92 5.55
N ALA A 30 1.47 -1.88 6.47
CA ALA A 30 1.08 -3.26 6.21
C ALA A 30 -0.46 -3.39 6.16
N ALA A 31 -0.94 -4.52 5.66
CA ALA A 31 -2.38 -4.81 5.64
C ALA A 31 -2.94 -5.09 7.05
N GLN A 32 -2.11 -5.62 7.95
CA GLN A 32 -2.45 -5.88 9.34
C GLN A 32 -1.20 -5.85 10.23
N TYR A 33 -1.44 -5.69 11.53
CA TYR A 33 -0.42 -5.56 12.55
C TYR A 33 -0.77 -6.42 13.76
N ASP A 34 0.24 -6.90 14.47
CA ASP A 34 0.06 -7.48 15.79
C ASP A 34 -0.39 -6.40 16.78
N GLU A 35 -1.44 -6.67 17.55
CA GLU A 35 -2.10 -5.67 18.39
C GLU A 35 -1.27 -5.22 19.59
N ASN A 36 -0.29 -6.02 20.00
CA ASN A 36 0.54 -5.77 21.18
C ASN A 36 1.85 -5.06 20.79
N THR A 37 2.51 -5.55 19.75
CA THR A 37 3.83 -5.08 19.29
C THR A 37 3.76 -3.99 18.22
N LEU A 38 2.60 -3.84 17.56
CA LEU A 38 2.37 -2.94 16.42
C LEU A 38 3.32 -3.21 15.25
N GLN A 39 3.88 -4.41 15.15
CA GLN A 39 4.67 -4.84 13.99
C GLN A 39 3.76 -5.40 12.89
N PRO A 40 4.13 -5.25 11.61
CA PRO A 40 3.45 -5.94 10.51
C PRO A 40 3.27 -7.43 10.83
N ALA A 41 2.07 -7.95 10.60
CA ALA A 41 1.73 -9.34 10.86
C ALA A 41 1.22 -10.02 9.58
N LYS A 42 1.32 -11.35 9.50
CA LYS A 42 0.67 -12.13 8.44
C LYS A 42 -0.83 -12.25 8.69
N ALA A 43 -1.60 -12.51 7.63
CA ALA A 43 -3.02 -12.85 7.72
C ALA A 43 -3.26 -14.29 7.25
N ARG A 44 -3.79 -14.46 6.02
CA ARG A 44 -3.92 -15.77 5.38
C ARG A 44 -2.55 -16.25 4.88
N ALA A 45 -2.42 -17.53 4.54
CA ALA A 45 -1.16 -18.14 4.07
C ALA A 45 -0.49 -17.36 2.92
N PHE A 46 -1.29 -16.76 2.03
CA PHE A 46 -0.81 -15.98 0.89
C PHE A 46 -0.69 -14.46 1.17
N GLU A 47 -0.82 -14.03 2.42
CA GLU A 47 -0.74 -12.64 2.87
C GLU A 47 0.36 -12.48 3.93
N PRO A 48 1.62 -12.38 3.50
CA PRO A 48 2.76 -12.30 4.42
C PRO A 48 2.84 -10.96 5.14
N GLU A 49 3.76 -10.88 6.10
CA GLU A 49 4.21 -9.63 6.71
C GLU A 49 4.86 -8.73 5.66
N ALA A 50 4.12 -7.75 5.17
CA ALA A 50 4.51 -6.96 4.02
C ALA A 50 3.93 -5.56 4.07
N LEU A 51 4.59 -4.60 3.41
CA LEU A 51 3.96 -3.33 3.06
C LEU A 51 2.81 -3.62 2.08
N SER A 52 1.66 -2.97 2.27
CA SER A 52 0.49 -3.16 1.42
C SER A 52 0.11 -1.88 0.68
N ALA A 53 0.31 -1.86 -0.64
CA ALA A 53 -0.04 -0.72 -1.47
C ALA A 53 -1.58 -0.52 -1.56
N SER A 54 -2.34 -1.61 -1.58
CA SER A 54 -3.81 -1.54 -1.69
C SER A 54 -4.46 -0.92 -0.47
N GLU A 55 -3.98 -1.27 0.73
CA GLU A 55 -4.56 -0.72 1.97
C GLU A 55 -4.01 0.67 2.28
N SER A 56 -2.71 0.88 2.02
CA SER A 56 -2.04 2.14 2.33
C SER A 56 -2.61 3.34 1.57
N VAL A 57 -3.04 3.16 0.32
CA VAL A 57 -3.65 4.29 -0.42
C VAL A 57 -4.91 4.80 0.30
N ASN A 58 -5.68 3.91 0.91
CA ASN A 58 -6.91 4.29 1.60
C ASN A 58 -6.61 4.98 2.94
N ILE A 59 -5.54 4.55 3.64
CA ILE A 59 -5.04 5.24 4.83
C ILE A 59 -4.61 6.67 4.47
N VAL A 60 -3.81 6.84 3.41
CA VAL A 60 -3.37 8.18 2.97
C VAL A 60 -4.58 9.06 2.64
N ARG A 61 -5.54 8.56 1.87
CA ARG A 61 -6.75 9.30 1.50
C ARG A 61 -7.62 9.64 2.71
N PHE A 62 -7.67 8.77 3.72
CA PHE A 62 -8.33 9.07 4.99
C PHE A 62 -7.62 10.21 5.73
N LEU A 63 -6.30 10.13 5.88
CA LEU A 63 -5.50 11.17 6.54
C LEU A 63 -5.62 12.52 5.84
N MET A 64 -5.66 12.54 4.50
CA MET A 64 -5.84 13.76 3.70
C MET A 64 -7.20 14.45 3.92
N LYS A 65 -8.21 13.76 4.46
CA LYS A 65 -9.53 14.35 4.79
C LYS A 65 -9.55 15.08 6.13
N ILE A 66 -8.52 14.93 6.97
CA ILE A 66 -8.44 15.58 8.27
C ILE A 66 -8.27 17.08 8.06
N GLN A 67 -9.17 17.87 8.64
CA GLN A 67 -9.04 19.33 8.66
C GLN A 67 -7.90 19.72 9.61
N GLN A 68 -7.06 20.66 9.19
CA GLN A 68 -5.90 21.11 9.97
C GLN A 68 -5.05 19.95 10.52
N PRO A 69 -4.51 19.07 9.64
CA PRO A 69 -3.77 17.89 10.08
C PRO A 69 -2.51 18.31 10.86
N SER A 70 -2.16 17.55 11.90
CA SER A 70 -0.93 17.78 12.66
C SER A 70 0.32 17.58 11.79
N VAL A 71 1.46 18.09 12.25
CA VAL A 71 2.75 17.88 11.56
C VAL A 71 3.03 16.39 11.36
N GLY A 72 2.74 15.55 12.37
CA GLY A 72 2.90 14.09 12.24
C GLY A 72 2.04 13.48 11.14
N VAL A 73 0.78 13.92 11.00
CA VAL A 73 -0.11 13.47 9.91
C VAL A 73 0.39 13.95 8.55
N LYS A 74 0.82 15.21 8.44
CA LYS A 74 1.39 15.75 7.20
C LYS A 74 2.62 14.96 6.75
N ASN A 75 3.54 14.70 7.68
CA ASN A 75 4.75 13.92 7.41
C ASN A 75 4.41 12.48 7.01
N ALA A 76 3.42 11.86 7.65
CA ALA A 76 2.99 10.50 7.30
C ALA A 76 2.45 10.42 5.87
N ILE A 77 1.60 11.37 5.47
CA ILE A 77 1.07 11.49 4.10
C ILE A 77 2.20 11.70 3.10
N GLU A 78 3.10 12.66 3.36
CA GLU A 78 4.18 13.01 2.43
C GLU A 78 5.11 11.82 2.18
N ASN A 79 5.53 11.12 3.24
CA ASN A 79 6.38 9.95 3.12
C ASN A 79 5.71 8.81 2.35
N ALA A 80 4.42 8.56 2.62
CA ALA A 80 3.66 7.56 1.89
C ALA A 80 3.54 7.90 0.40
N VAL A 81 3.26 9.17 0.06
CA VAL A 81 3.19 9.62 -1.35
C VAL A 81 4.54 9.48 -2.05
N LYS A 82 5.65 9.85 -1.39
CA LYS A 82 7.00 9.64 -1.91
C LYS A 82 7.28 8.16 -2.16
N TRP A 83 6.87 7.29 -1.24
CA TRP A 83 7.00 5.84 -1.41
C TRP A 83 6.20 5.32 -2.61
N PHE A 84 4.95 5.77 -2.80
CA PHE A 84 4.15 5.38 -3.97
C PHE A 84 4.80 5.84 -5.28
N ASP A 85 5.35 7.05 -5.32
CA ASP A 85 6.03 7.54 -6.53
C ASP A 85 7.31 6.76 -6.86
N ALA A 86 8.09 6.40 -5.83
CA ALA A 86 9.34 5.65 -5.98
C ALA A 86 9.14 4.18 -6.37
N ASN A 87 8.03 3.56 -5.96
CA ASN A 87 7.79 2.11 -6.09
C ASN A 87 6.75 1.74 -7.15
N LYS A 88 6.43 2.67 -8.06
CA LYS A 88 5.52 2.44 -9.18
C LYS A 88 6.18 1.58 -10.26
N ILE A 89 5.39 0.71 -10.88
CA ILE A 89 5.79 -0.12 -12.01
C ILE A 89 5.16 0.50 -13.26
N VAL A 90 5.99 1.11 -14.10
CA VAL A 90 5.58 1.80 -15.34
C VAL A 90 5.68 0.84 -16.52
N GLY A 91 4.77 0.98 -17.49
CA GLY A 91 4.85 0.24 -18.75
C GLY A 91 4.23 -1.15 -18.70
N PHE A 92 3.50 -1.47 -17.62
CA PHE A 92 2.87 -2.77 -17.44
C PHE A 92 1.46 -2.67 -16.87
N LYS A 93 0.63 -3.65 -17.21
CA LYS A 93 -0.64 -3.96 -16.54
C LYS A 93 -0.68 -5.43 -16.16
N PHE A 94 -1.44 -5.76 -15.14
CA PHE A 94 -1.72 -7.16 -14.79
C PHE A 94 -3.06 -7.56 -15.39
N ALA A 95 -3.02 -8.42 -16.41
CA ALA A 95 -4.17 -8.75 -17.24
C ALA A 95 -4.09 -10.19 -17.75
N GLN A 96 -5.14 -10.64 -18.43
CA GLN A 96 -5.11 -11.93 -19.13
C GLN A 96 -4.00 -11.94 -20.18
N LEU A 97 -3.24 -13.03 -20.25
CA LEU A 97 -2.24 -13.28 -21.29
C LEU A 97 -2.91 -13.52 -22.65
N ALA A 98 -2.12 -13.41 -23.73
CA ALA A 98 -2.62 -13.49 -25.10
C ALA A 98 -3.31 -14.82 -25.44
N ASP A 99 -2.86 -15.92 -24.84
CA ASP A 99 -3.46 -17.25 -24.99
C ASP A 99 -4.77 -17.43 -24.20
N LYS A 100 -5.15 -16.41 -23.41
CA LYS A 100 -6.31 -16.38 -22.52
C LYS A 100 -6.33 -17.47 -21.46
N LYS A 101 -5.25 -18.19 -21.22
CA LYS A 101 -5.22 -19.27 -20.23
C LYS A 101 -4.93 -18.76 -18.84
N ASP A 102 -4.12 -17.72 -18.71
CA ASP A 102 -3.60 -17.25 -17.43
C ASP A 102 -3.56 -15.71 -17.35
N LYS A 103 -3.27 -15.17 -16.18
CA LYS A 103 -2.94 -13.75 -15.96
C LYS A 103 -1.44 -13.57 -15.80
N GLY A 104 -0.96 -12.38 -16.14
CA GLY A 104 0.42 -12.00 -15.93
C GLY A 104 0.65 -10.52 -16.19
N LEU A 105 1.89 -10.10 -16.09
CA LEU A 105 2.30 -8.76 -16.51
C LEU A 105 2.33 -8.70 -18.05
N VAL A 106 1.57 -7.76 -18.59
CA VAL A 106 1.49 -7.46 -20.02
C VAL A 106 2.00 -6.04 -20.23
N ALA A 107 2.85 -5.85 -21.26
CA ALA A 107 3.37 -4.53 -21.61
C ALA A 107 2.23 -3.57 -21.99
N ASP A 108 2.28 -2.37 -21.42
CA ASP A 108 1.35 -1.26 -21.69
C ASP A 108 2.04 0.05 -21.30
N ALA A 109 2.60 0.75 -22.30
CA ALA A 109 3.41 1.95 -22.11
C ALA A 109 2.67 3.10 -21.38
N ASN A 110 1.34 3.09 -21.38
CA ASN A 110 0.51 4.11 -20.76
C ASN A 110 0.04 3.71 -19.35
N SER A 111 0.41 2.53 -18.87
CA SER A 111 -0.02 1.99 -17.59
C SER A 111 1.02 2.22 -16.50
N THR A 112 0.52 2.45 -15.29
CA THR A 112 1.29 2.48 -14.06
C THR A 112 0.52 1.68 -13.01
N ILE A 113 1.21 0.70 -12.41
CA ILE A 113 0.66 -0.21 -11.41
C ILE A 113 1.59 -0.32 -10.20
N TRP A 114 1.09 -0.93 -9.13
CA TRP A 114 1.86 -1.34 -7.96
C TRP A 114 1.56 -2.80 -7.68
N ALA A 115 2.52 -3.52 -7.10
CA ALA A 115 2.24 -4.83 -6.52
C ALA A 115 1.40 -4.67 -5.24
N ARG A 116 0.62 -5.68 -4.87
CA ARG A 116 -0.20 -5.58 -3.65
C ARG A 116 0.67 -5.53 -2.41
N PHE A 117 1.70 -6.38 -2.39
CA PHE A 117 2.62 -6.54 -1.28
C PHE A 117 4.05 -6.25 -1.71
N TYR A 118 4.78 -5.57 -0.84
CA TYR A 118 6.19 -5.25 -1.00
C TYR A 118 6.94 -5.69 0.25
N ASP A 119 8.14 -6.24 0.04
CA ASP A 119 9.02 -6.67 1.12
C ASP A 119 9.36 -5.52 2.08
N LEU A 120 9.32 -5.82 3.38
CA LEU A 120 9.47 -4.85 4.47
C LEU A 120 10.85 -4.17 4.49
N LYS A 121 11.86 -4.73 3.82
CA LYS A 121 13.24 -4.20 3.85
C LYS A 121 13.67 -3.59 2.51
N THR A 122 13.20 -4.18 1.40
CA THR A 122 13.78 -3.93 0.07
C THR A 122 12.85 -3.21 -0.89
N ASN A 123 11.56 -3.07 -0.56
CA ASN A 123 10.53 -2.60 -1.50
C ASN A 123 10.49 -3.40 -2.81
N LYS A 124 10.89 -4.66 -2.80
CA LYS A 124 10.65 -5.56 -3.92
C LYS A 124 9.23 -6.10 -3.84
N PRO A 125 8.49 -6.17 -4.96
CA PRO A 125 7.24 -6.93 -5.02
C PRO A 125 7.41 -8.35 -4.50
N ILE A 126 6.46 -8.81 -3.70
CA ILE A 126 6.41 -10.20 -3.21
C ILE A 126 5.00 -10.77 -3.38
N PHE A 127 4.94 -12.09 -3.50
CA PHE A 127 3.72 -12.84 -3.77
C PHE A 127 3.62 -14.01 -2.80
N GLY A 128 2.41 -14.36 -2.39
CA GLY A 128 2.17 -15.49 -1.49
C GLY A 128 1.29 -16.54 -2.16
N ASP A 129 1.40 -17.77 -1.68
CA ASP A 129 0.53 -18.87 -2.10
C ASP A 129 -0.05 -19.62 -0.90
N ARG A 130 -0.91 -20.61 -1.15
CA ARG A 130 -1.60 -21.41 -0.12
C ARG A 130 -0.65 -22.30 0.67
N ASP A 131 0.53 -22.58 0.13
CA ASP A 131 1.60 -23.31 0.79
C ASP A 131 2.39 -22.47 1.82
N ASN A 132 2.01 -21.20 2.00
CA ASN A 132 2.64 -20.26 2.92
C ASN A 132 4.10 -19.93 2.55
N VAL A 133 4.46 -20.07 1.26
CA VAL A 133 5.75 -19.65 0.69
C VAL A 133 5.62 -18.25 0.09
N ILE A 134 6.70 -17.46 0.25
CA ILE A 134 6.84 -16.14 -0.35
C ILE A 134 7.68 -16.26 -1.63
N TYR A 135 7.14 -15.74 -2.72
CA TYR A 135 7.74 -15.71 -4.05
C TYR A 135 8.08 -14.29 -4.47
N THR A 136 9.04 -14.16 -5.40
CA THR A 136 9.49 -12.87 -5.94
C THR A 136 9.01 -12.61 -7.37
N ASP A 137 8.40 -13.60 -8.03
CA ASP A 137 7.71 -13.44 -9.31
C ASP A 137 6.29 -14.02 -9.21
N VAL A 138 5.30 -13.30 -9.73
CA VAL A 138 3.89 -13.75 -9.78
C VAL A 138 3.71 -15.00 -10.65
N LYS A 139 4.66 -15.30 -11.54
CA LYS A 139 4.64 -16.54 -12.33
C LYS A 139 4.86 -17.79 -11.47
N ASP A 140 5.51 -17.63 -10.32
CA ASP A 140 5.91 -18.75 -9.47
C ASP A 140 4.82 -19.19 -8.48
N ILE A 141 3.78 -18.37 -8.28
CA ILE A 141 2.61 -18.78 -7.50
C ILE A 141 1.67 -19.68 -8.32
N SER A 142 0.77 -20.38 -7.65
CA SER A 142 -0.21 -21.27 -8.27
C SER A 142 -1.14 -20.52 -9.21
N TYR A 143 -1.58 -21.24 -10.24
CA TYR A 143 -2.58 -20.75 -11.20
C TYR A 143 -3.82 -20.18 -10.48
N GLU A 144 -4.32 -20.90 -9.47
CA GLU A 144 -5.52 -20.52 -8.72
C GLU A 144 -5.33 -19.18 -7.98
N ARG A 145 -4.18 -18.97 -7.31
CA ARG A 145 -3.87 -17.70 -6.65
C ARG A 145 -3.58 -16.58 -7.62
N ARG A 146 -2.84 -16.84 -8.69
CA ARG A 146 -2.53 -15.82 -9.71
C ARG A 146 -3.80 -15.26 -10.37
N ASN A 147 -4.81 -16.10 -10.57
CA ASN A 147 -6.04 -15.72 -11.26
C ASN A 147 -7.15 -15.23 -10.30
N GLY A 148 -7.17 -15.73 -9.07
CA GLY A 148 -8.22 -15.47 -8.07
C GLY A 148 -7.97 -14.30 -7.12
N TYR A 149 -6.81 -13.64 -7.19
CA TYR A 149 -6.44 -12.52 -6.31
C TYR A 149 -5.76 -11.39 -7.07
N ALA A 150 -6.00 -10.15 -6.65
CA ALA A 150 -5.42 -8.97 -7.28
C ALA A 150 -4.00 -8.71 -6.75
N TRP A 151 -2.99 -9.28 -7.41
CA TRP A 151 -1.57 -9.11 -7.05
C TRP A 151 -0.95 -7.80 -7.50
N TYR A 152 -1.57 -7.13 -8.47
CA TYR A 152 -1.19 -5.79 -8.90
C TYR A 152 -2.44 -4.95 -9.12
N GLY A 153 -2.30 -3.64 -9.00
CA GLY A 153 -3.39 -2.71 -9.21
C GLY A 153 -2.92 -1.28 -9.46
N THR A 154 -3.87 -0.44 -9.86
CA THR A 154 -3.66 0.98 -10.19
C THR A 154 -3.89 1.90 -8.99
N TRP A 155 -3.78 1.37 -7.76
CA TRP A 155 -4.20 2.02 -6.52
C TRP A 155 -3.60 3.43 -6.35
N GLY A 156 -2.32 3.61 -6.65
CA GLY A 156 -1.62 4.89 -6.52
C GLY A 156 -2.00 5.96 -7.57
N ASN A 157 -2.65 5.61 -8.68
CA ASN A 157 -2.85 6.54 -9.81
C ASN A 157 -3.69 7.76 -9.42
N ASN A 158 -4.72 7.58 -8.58
CA ASN A 158 -5.54 8.68 -8.12
C ASN A 158 -4.82 9.51 -7.05
N LEU A 159 -4.03 8.88 -6.18
CA LEU A 159 -3.30 9.57 -5.12
C LEU A 159 -2.35 10.64 -5.69
N VAL A 160 -1.65 10.33 -6.79
CA VAL A 160 -0.75 11.29 -7.48
C VAL A 160 -1.50 12.53 -7.96
N ARG A 161 -2.79 12.40 -8.34
CA ARG A 161 -3.63 13.54 -8.77
C ARG A 161 -4.24 14.30 -7.60
N GLU A 162 -4.54 13.60 -6.51
CA GLU A 162 -5.18 14.16 -5.31
C GLU A 162 -4.18 14.94 -4.44
N TYR A 163 -2.94 14.47 -4.32
CA TYR A 163 -1.94 15.04 -3.41
C TYR A 163 -1.59 16.52 -3.69
N PRO A 164 -1.31 16.95 -4.95
CA PRO A 164 -1.05 18.36 -5.23
C PRO A 164 -2.24 19.28 -4.92
N LYS A 165 -3.48 18.77 -5.07
CA LYS A 165 -4.70 19.51 -4.70
C LYS A 165 -4.78 19.69 -3.19
N TRP A 166 -4.45 18.64 -2.44
CA TRP A 166 -4.40 18.69 -0.98
C TRP A 166 -3.37 19.68 -0.45
N LEU A 167 -2.17 19.74 -1.03
CA LEU A 167 -1.17 20.76 -0.69
C LEU A 167 -1.70 22.19 -0.92
N LYS A 168 -2.39 22.43 -2.05
CA LYS A 168 -3.02 23.73 -2.33
C LYS A 168 -4.14 24.07 -1.34
N MET A 169 -4.88 23.09 -0.84
CA MET A 169 -5.90 23.32 0.20
C MET A 169 -5.26 23.69 1.53
N LEU A 170 -4.17 23.03 1.93
CA LEU A 170 -3.46 23.34 3.16
C LEU A 170 -2.83 24.74 3.14
N ALA A 171 -2.33 25.20 1.99
CA ALA A 171 -1.75 26.53 1.87
C ALA A 171 -2.78 27.68 1.96
N LYS A 172 -4.07 27.36 1.88
CA LYS A 172 -5.19 28.33 2.00
C LYS A 172 -5.81 28.35 3.40
N GLN A 173 -5.38 27.46 4.29
CA GLN A 173 -5.81 27.39 5.69
C GLN A 173 -4.84 28.17 6.56
#